data_AF-A0A7N8YBG9-F1
#
_entry.id   AF-A0A7N8YBG9-F1
#
_cell.length_a   1.000
_cell.length_b   1.000
_cell.length_c   1.000
_cell.angle_alpha   90.00
_cell.angle_beta   90.00
_cell.angle_gamma   90.00
#
_symmetry.space_group_name_H-M   'P 1'
#
loop_
_entity.id
_entity.type
_entity.pdbx_description
1 polymer ?
#
loop_
_entity_poly.entity_id
_entity_poly.type
_entity_poly.pdbx_seq_one_letter_code
_entity_poly.pdbx_strand_id
1 'polypeptide(L)'
;TRETKIKIAALRMYTCCVERVNYDEFFERCSLPDTLGSWFLIAQLHVWMCLVRMRQEGRAGKYMCRYVVHSMWEDVEQRSKIMGIDAIHRKEAMKAMTENFYAAIFGYDEGVLSDDCVLAAALWRNLFSRQCEDPRQLELMVEYVRKQMQYIDALDGEDLLLTGEVKWRPLVEENAQSIVKVVAPTYNDAGL
;
A
#
# COMPACT_ATOMS: atom_id res chain seq x y z
N THR A 1 27.11 -5.41 4.84
CA THR A 1 27.03 -6.31 3.66
C THR A 1 25.92 -5.83 2.72
N ARG A 2 25.72 -6.43 1.53
CA ARG A 2 24.60 -6.10 0.62
C ARG A 2 23.25 -6.22 1.34
N GLU A 3 23.10 -7.26 2.15
CA GLU A 3 21.90 -7.48 2.98
C GLU A 3 21.64 -6.36 3.98
N THR A 4 22.67 -5.86 4.68
CA THR A 4 22.53 -4.73 5.61
C THR A 4 21.98 -3.49 4.90
N LYS A 5 22.44 -3.21 3.68
CA LYS A 5 21.96 -2.07 2.89
C LYS A 5 20.48 -2.23 2.54
N ILE A 6 20.07 -3.43 2.10
CA ILE A 6 18.66 -3.73 1.80
C ILE A 6 17.78 -3.59 3.04
N LYS A 7 18.24 -3.99 4.24
CA LYS A 7 17.47 -3.79 5.48
C LYS A 7 17.23 -2.31 5.79
N ILE A 8 18.26 -1.48 5.63
CA ILE A 8 18.16 -0.02 5.85
C ILE A 8 17.18 0.58 4.83
N ALA A 9 17.29 0.19 3.56
CA ALA A 9 16.37 0.63 2.52
C ALA A 9 14.93 0.13 2.80
N ALA A 10 14.74 -1.11 3.26
CA ALA A 10 13.43 -1.64 3.63
C ALA A 10 12.77 -0.82 4.75
N LEU A 11 13.54 -0.46 5.80
CA LEU A 11 13.06 0.39 6.87
C LEU A 11 12.66 1.78 6.34
N ARG A 12 13.47 2.38 5.46
CA ARG A 12 13.14 3.68 4.83
C ARG A 12 11.89 3.60 3.97
N MET A 13 11.72 2.53 3.21
CA MET A 13 10.52 2.29 2.41
C MET A 13 9.29 2.19 3.29
N TYR A 14 9.39 1.44 4.39
CA TYR A 14 8.32 1.39 5.39
C TYR A 14 8.03 2.78 5.98
N THR A 15 9.04 3.54 6.38
CA THR A 15 8.88 4.92 6.85
C THR A 15 8.17 5.80 5.82
N CYS A 16 8.46 5.65 4.53
CA CYS A 16 7.73 6.36 3.48
C CYS A 16 6.24 6.00 3.47
N CYS A 17 5.87 4.76 3.78
CA CYS A 17 4.47 4.31 3.82
C CYS A 17 3.68 4.93 4.98
N VAL A 18 4.33 5.34 6.07
CA VAL A 18 3.65 5.76 7.32
C VAL A 18 3.92 7.21 7.73
N GLU A 19 5.01 7.83 7.28
CA GLU A 19 5.37 9.23 7.61
C GLU A 19 5.22 10.19 6.42
N ARG A 20 5.15 9.67 5.18
CA ARG A 20 5.03 10.49 3.96
C ARG A 20 3.65 10.39 3.30
N VAL A 21 2.65 9.97 4.07
CA VAL A 21 1.25 9.87 3.67
C VAL A 21 0.44 10.84 4.53
N ASN A 22 -0.47 11.60 3.91
CA ASN A 22 -1.34 12.52 4.62
C ASN A 22 -2.55 11.77 5.21
N TYR A 23 -2.38 11.11 6.36
CA TYR A 23 -3.43 10.29 6.98
C TYR A 23 -4.73 11.04 7.28
N ASP A 24 -4.63 12.32 7.68
CA ASP A 24 -5.79 13.15 8.00
C ASP A 24 -6.72 13.29 6.78
N GLU A 25 -6.15 13.44 5.58
CA GLU A 25 -6.92 13.54 4.33
C GLU A 25 -7.63 12.21 4.02
N PHE A 26 -7.00 11.06 4.28
CA PHE A 26 -7.67 9.78 4.12
C PHE A 26 -8.80 9.61 5.14
N PHE A 27 -8.57 9.95 6.41
CA PHE A 27 -9.59 9.87 7.44
C PHE A 27 -10.81 10.73 7.11
N GLU A 28 -10.59 11.97 6.66
CA GLU A 28 -11.66 12.87 6.26
C GLU A 28 -12.40 12.35 5.01
N ARG A 29 -11.68 12.12 3.91
CA ARG A 29 -12.28 11.81 2.60
C ARG A 29 -12.93 10.43 2.57
N CYS A 30 -12.37 9.46 3.28
CA CYS A 30 -12.89 8.10 3.37
C CYS A 30 -13.79 7.89 4.60
N SER A 31 -14.04 8.93 5.40
CA SER A 31 -14.83 8.84 6.65
C SER A 31 -14.35 7.73 7.60
N LEU A 32 -13.03 7.51 7.65
CA LEU A 32 -12.44 6.51 8.53
C LEU A 32 -12.27 7.11 9.92
N PRO A 33 -12.60 6.37 11.00
CA PRO A 33 -12.42 6.89 12.35
C PRO A 33 -10.94 6.96 12.70
N ASP A 34 -10.50 7.99 13.43
CA ASP A 34 -9.11 8.14 13.86
C ASP A 34 -8.76 7.08 14.93
N THR A 35 -8.27 5.93 14.47
CA THR A 35 -7.97 4.75 15.28
C THR A 35 -6.73 4.05 14.75
N LEU A 36 -6.09 3.24 15.61
CA LEU A 36 -5.00 2.36 15.19
C LEU A 36 -5.42 1.43 14.03
N GLY A 37 -6.68 1.00 14.02
CA GLY A 37 -7.25 0.20 12.94
C GLY A 37 -7.22 0.95 11.61
N SER A 38 -7.82 2.15 11.55
CA SER A 38 -7.84 2.94 10.31
C SER A 38 -6.44 3.34 9.84
N TRP A 39 -5.55 3.71 10.76
CA TRP A 39 -4.13 3.94 10.45
C TRP A 39 -3.51 2.68 9.82
N PHE A 40 -3.73 1.50 10.40
CA PHE A 40 -3.21 0.25 9.86
C PHE A 40 -3.76 -0.05 8.46
N LEU A 41 -5.05 0.20 8.20
CA LEU A 41 -5.67 -0.06 6.90
C LEU A 41 -5.06 0.79 5.77
N ILE A 42 -4.74 2.06 6.06
CA ILE A 42 -4.03 2.93 5.12
C ILE A 42 -2.56 2.51 4.99
N ALA A 43 -1.87 2.24 6.11
CA ALA A 43 -0.47 1.82 6.11
C ALA A 43 -0.26 0.54 5.29
N GLN A 44 -1.11 -0.48 5.47
CA GLN A 44 -1.01 -1.74 4.75
C GLN A 44 -1.27 -1.58 3.25
N LEU A 45 -2.13 -0.64 2.83
CA LEU A 45 -2.40 -0.38 1.41
C LEU A 45 -1.11 0.13 0.73
N HIS A 46 -0.43 1.07 1.38
CA HIS A 46 0.85 1.60 0.91
C HIS A 46 1.96 0.55 0.93
N VAL A 47 2.05 -0.23 2.01
CA VAL A 47 2.99 -1.35 2.09
C VAL A 47 2.73 -2.34 0.95
N TRP A 48 1.48 -2.75 0.72
CA TRP A 48 1.13 -3.68 -0.36
C TRP A 48 1.61 -3.20 -1.73
N MET A 49 1.40 -1.92 -2.08
CA MET A 49 1.89 -1.36 -3.36
C MET A 49 3.42 -1.48 -3.49
N CYS A 50 4.16 -1.20 -2.41
CA CYS A 50 5.61 -1.41 -2.37
C CYS A 50 5.98 -2.90 -2.52
N LEU A 51 5.24 -3.82 -1.88
CA LEU A 51 5.49 -5.26 -2.00
C LEU A 51 5.29 -5.75 -3.43
N VAL A 52 4.24 -5.30 -4.12
CA VAL A 52 3.98 -5.66 -5.53
C VAL A 52 5.15 -5.24 -6.40
N ARG A 53 5.62 -3.99 -6.26
CA ARG A 53 6.77 -3.49 -7.01
C ARG A 53 8.04 -4.29 -6.72
N MET A 54 8.38 -4.47 -5.45
CA MET A 54 9.65 -5.08 -5.07
C MET A 54 9.71 -6.58 -5.37
N ARG A 55 8.57 -7.28 -5.46
CA ARG A 55 8.56 -8.71 -5.85
C ARG A 55 9.10 -8.95 -7.26
N GLN A 56 9.10 -7.94 -8.13
CA GLN A 56 9.64 -8.00 -9.48
C GLN A 56 11.18 -8.08 -9.48
N GLU A 57 11.84 -7.59 -8.40
CA GLU A 57 13.32 -7.55 -8.25
C GLU A 57 13.93 -8.87 -7.73
N GLY A 58 13.27 -9.99 -8.02
CA GLY A 58 13.75 -11.34 -7.71
C GLY A 58 14.06 -11.58 -6.23
N ARG A 59 15.23 -12.16 -5.94
CA ARG A 59 15.61 -12.56 -4.56
C ARG A 59 15.85 -11.36 -3.65
N ALA A 60 16.48 -10.31 -4.16
CA ALA A 60 16.78 -9.11 -3.38
C ALA A 60 15.50 -8.36 -3.00
N GLY A 61 14.58 -8.24 -3.95
CA GLY A 61 13.26 -7.66 -3.71
C GLY A 61 12.41 -8.44 -2.69
N LYS A 62 12.38 -9.77 -2.80
CA LYS A 62 11.72 -10.64 -1.80
C LYS A 62 12.34 -10.50 -0.40
N TYR A 63 13.66 -10.33 -0.32
CA TYR A 63 14.34 -10.06 0.94
C TYR A 63 13.94 -8.71 1.53
N MET A 64 13.89 -7.65 0.71
CA MET A 64 13.39 -6.34 1.12
C MET A 64 11.94 -6.40 1.63
N CYS A 65 11.04 -7.05 0.87
CA CYS A 65 9.63 -7.25 1.23
C CYS A 65 9.47 -7.82 2.65
N ARG A 66 10.26 -8.85 2.98
CA ARG A 66 10.25 -9.46 4.32
C ARG A 66 10.55 -8.45 5.42
N TYR A 67 11.53 -7.56 5.19
CA TYR A 67 11.91 -6.53 6.16
C TYR A 67 10.91 -5.38 6.24
N VAL A 68 10.28 -4.98 5.13
CA VAL A 68 9.18 -3.99 5.16
C VAL A 68 8.02 -4.50 6.02
N VAL A 69 7.60 -5.76 5.81
CA VAL A 69 6.52 -6.37 6.61
C VAL A 69 6.93 -6.54 8.07
N HIS A 70 8.19 -6.88 8.35
CA HIS A 70 8.71 -6.93 9.72
C HIS A 70 8.59 -5.58 10.43
N SER A 71 9.08 -4.51 9.79
CA SER A 71 9.01 -3.15 10.35
C SER A 71 7.57 -2.69 10.56
N MET A 72 6.66 -3.05 9.67
CA MET A 72 5.23 -2.77 9.85
C MET A 72 4.66 -3.40 11.13
N TRP A 73 4.96 -4.67 11.38
CA TRP A 73 4.45 -5.34 12.58
C TRP A 73 5.11 -4.85 13.87
N GLU A 74 6.39 -4.49 13.82
CA GLU A 74 7.07 -3.82 14.95
C GLU A 74 6.40 -2.49 15.29
N ASP A 75 6.04 -1.67 14.29
CA ASP A 75 5.38 -0.38 14.54
C ASP A 75 3.95 -0.56 15.07
N VAL A 76 3.17 -1.51 14.55
CA VAL A 76 1.84 -1.84 15.09
C VAL A 76 1.95 -2.25 16.57
N GLU A 77 2.92 -3.11 16.91
CA GLU A 77 3.15 -3.53 18.29
C GLU A 77 3.57 -2.35 19.18
N GLN A 78 4.44 -1.47 18.68
CA GLN A 78 4.89 -0.30 19.43
C GLN A 78 3.76 0.71 19.65
N ARG A 79 3.01 1.07 18.60
CA ARG A 79 1.88 2.02 18.68
C ARG A 79 0.80 1.50 19.61
N SER A 80 0.43 0.22 19.53
CA SER A 80 -0.56 -0.37 20.43
C SER A 80 -0.13 -0.32 21.90
N LYS A 81 1.17 -0.50 22.21
CA LYS A 81 1.72 -0.31 23.57
C LYS A 81 1.64 1.15 24.02
N ILE A 82 2.03 2.09 23.15
CA ILE A 82 2.00 3.54 23.45
C ILE A 82 0.57 4.00 23.74
N MET A 83 -0.41 3.49 22.99
CA MET A 83 -1.84 3.78 23.18
C MET A 83 -2.44 3.11 24.42
N GLY A 84 -1.66 2.34 25.20
CA GLY A 84 -2.13 1.71 26.43
C GLY A 84 -3.09 0.54 26.21
N ILE A 85 -3.13 -0.06 25.02
CA ILE A 85 -3.95 -1.25 24.75
C ILE A 85 -3.37 -2.42 25.55
N ASP A 86 -4.19 -3.06 26.37
CA ASP A 86 -3.74 -4.19 27.19
C ASP A 86 -3.35 -5.40 26.33
N ALA A 87 -2.63 -6.33 26.96
CA ALA A 87 -2.01 -7.45 26.24
C ALA A 87 -3.03 -8.41 25.58
N ILE A 88 -4.23 -8.56 26.15
CA ILE A 88 -5.25 -9.48 25.64
C ILE A 88 -5.85 -8.87 24.38
N HIS A 89 -6.37 -7.64 24.46
CA HIS A 89 -6.96 -6.96 23.31
C HIS A 89 -5.93 -6.70 22.21
N ARG A 90 -4.66 -6.41 22.56
CA ARG A 90 -3.58 -6.29 21.56
C ARG A 90 -3.36 -7.59 20.80
N LYS A 91 -3.37 -8.74 21.48
CA LYS A 91 -3.21 -10.05 20.82
C LYS A 91 -4.37 -10.35 19.86
N GLU A 92 -5.59 -10.03 20.26
CA GLU A 92 -6.79 -10.19 19.43
C GLU A 92 -6.77 -9.26 18.21
N ALA A 93 -6.44 -7.98 18.42
CA ALA A 93 -6.29 -7.00 17.36
C ALA A 93 -5.21 -7.41 16.35
N MET A 94 -4.03 -7.85 16.82
CA MET A 94 -2.95 -8.34 15.95
C MET A 94 -3.40 -9.52 15.09
N LYS A 95 -4.19 -10.45 15.66
CA LYS A 95 -4.73 -11.58 14.89
C LYS A 95 -5.68 -11.09 13.79
N ALA A 96 -6.63 -10.22 14.13
CA ALA A 96 -7.57 -9.65 13.16
C ALA A 96 -6.87 -8.84 12.06
N MET A 97 -5.88 -8.02 12.43
CA MET A 97 -5.05 -7.27 11.48
C MET A 97 -4.25 -8.19 10.56
N THR A 98 -3.73 -9.30 11.06
CA THR A 98 -3.01 -10.30 10.24
C THR A 98 -3.93 -10.94 9.21
N GLU A 99 -5.14 -11.35 9.61
CA GLU A 99 -6.14 -11.92 8.71
C GLU A 99 -6.56 -10.91 7.63
N ASN A 100 -6.81 -9.66 8.04
CA ASN A 100 -7.13 -8.57 7.11
C ASN A 100 -5.97 -8.28 6.15
N PHE A 101 -4.71 -8.30 6.61
CA PHE A 101 -3.53 -8.08 5.77
C PHE A 101 -3.41 -9.09 4.63
N TYR A 102 -3.60 -10.39 4.93
CA TYR A 102 -3.56 -11.41 3.89
C TYR A 102 -4.75 -11.30 2.94
N ALA A 103 -5.96 -11.06 3.46
CA ALA A 103 -7.14 -10.84 2.62
C ALA A 103 -7.01 -9.62 1.70
N ALA A 104 -6.39 -8.54 2.21
CA ALA A 104 -6.08 -7.34 1.48
C ALA A 104 -5.10 -7.62 0.33
N ILE A 105 -3.98 -8.31 0.59
CA ILE A 105 -3.03 -8.69 -0.46
C ILE A 105 -3.72 -9.45 -1.60
N PHE A 106 -4.48 -10.51 -1.28
CA PHE A 106 -5.16 -11.29 -2.32
C PHE A 106 -6.19 -10.45 -3.09
N GLY A 107 -7.01 -9.69 -2.38
CA GLY A 107 -8.05 -8.88 -3.02
C GLY A 107 -7.49 -7.75 -3.87
N TYR A 108 -6.42 -7.09 -3.43
CA TYR A 108 -5.80 -6.01 -4.18
C TYR A 108 -4.99 -6.52 -5.38
N ASP A 109 -4.27 -7.64 -5.25
CA ASP A 109 -3.60 -8.30 -6.37
C ASP A 109 -4.63 -8.67 -7.46
N GLU A 110 -5.74 -9.30 -7.08
CA GLU A 110 -6.84 -9.63 -8.02
C GLU A 110 -7.44 -8.38 -8.66
N GLY A 111 -7.73 -7.35 -7.86
CA GLY A 111 -8.35 -6.11 -8.34
C GLY A 111 -7.48 -5.34 -9.33
N VAL A 112 -6.17 -5.23 -9.06
CA VAL A 112 -5.28 -4.51 -9.98
C VAL A 112 -5.05 -5.27 -11.28
N LEU A 113 -5.04 -6.61 -11.25
CA LEU A 113 -4.90 -7.43 -12.46
C LEU A 113 -6.20 -7.55 -13.27
N SER A 114 -7.34 -7.21 -12.68
CA SER A 114 -8.67 -7.32 -13.30
C SER A 114 -9.19 -5.94 -13.73
N ASP A 115 -10.36 -5.54 -13.25
CA ASP A 115 -11.01 -4.27 -13.56
C ASP A 115 -11.30 -3.44 -12.29
N ASP A 116 -11.78 -2.22 -12.51
CA ASP A 116 -12.04 -1.26 -11.43
C ASP A 116 -13.22 -1.66 -10.53
N CYS A 117 -14.16 -2.48 -11.01
CA CYS A 117 -15.23 -3.00 -10.16
C CYS A 117 -14.68 -4.02 -9.17
N VAL A 118 -13.79 -4.92 -9.61
CA VAL A 118 -13.12 -5.88 -8.73
C VAL A 118 -12.23 -5.17 -7.72
N LEU A 119 -11.46 -4.15 -8.15
CA LEU A 119 -10.63 -3.34 -7.27
C LEU A 119 -11.46 -2.56 -6.24
N ALA A 120 -12.55 -1.91 -6.67
CA ALA A 120 -13.49 -1.23 -5.78
C ALA A 120 -14.06 -2.19 -4.73
N ALA A 121 -14.44 -3.40 -5.15
CA ALA A 121 -14.96 -4.41 -4.23
C ALA A 121 -13.90 -4.87 -3.22
N ALA A 122 -12.63 -5.00 -3.63
CA ALA A 122 -11.53 -5.32 -2.73
C ALA A 122 -11.26 -4.20 -1.72
N LEU A 123 -11.26 -2.94 -2.16
CA LEU A 123 -11.14 -1.76 -1.29
C LEU A 123 -12.31 -1.67 -0.31
N TRP A 124 -13.54 -1.87 -0.77
CA TRP A 124 -14.72 -1.90 0.09
C TRP A 124 -14.61 -2.95 1.20
N ARG A 125 -14.17 -4.17 0.87
CA ARG A 125 -14.01 -5.25 1.85
C ARG A 125 -12.89 -4.97 2.85
N ASN A 126 -11.74 -4.50 2.39
CA ASN A 126 -10.51 -4.50 3.18
C ASN A 126 -10.18 -3.14 3.79
N LEU A 127 -10.28 -2.04 3.03
CA LEU A 127 -10.01 -0.68 3.51
C LEU A 127 -11.20 -0.10 4.27
N PHE A 128 -12.42 -0.31 3.76
CA PHE A 128 -13.63 0.21 4.41
C PHE A 128 -14.30 -0.81 5.34
N SER A 129 -13.73 -2.00 5.51
CA SER A 129 -14.31 -3.06 6.35
C SER A 129 -15.79 -3.36 6.06
N ARG A 130 -16.21 -3.22 4.80
CA ARG A 130 -17.61 -3.34 4.32
C ARG A 130 -18.56 -2.24 4.83
N GLN A 131 -18.01 -1.11 5.27
CA GLN A 131 -18.72 0.03 5.84
C GLN A 131 -18.45 1.29 5.01
N CYS A 132 -18.84 1.25 3.74
CA CYS A 132 -18.83 2.41 2.86
C CYS A 132 -20.09 2.38 1.99
N GLU A 133 -20.91 3.42 2.12
CA GLU A 133 -22.17 3.58 1.40
C GLU A 133 -22.06 4.61 0.26
N ASP A 134 -21.05 5.49 0.29
CA ASP A 134 -20.80 6.47 -0.77
C ASP A 134 -19.86 5.88 -1.85
N PRO A 135 -20.38 5.55 -3.06
CA PRO A 135 -19.55 5.01 -4.13
C PRO A 135 -18.43 5.96 -4.58
N ARG A 136 -18.53 7.28 -4.31
CA ARG A 136 -17.48 8.24 -4.65
C ARG A 136 -16.20 8.03 -3.84
N GLN A 137 -16.32 7.52 -2.62
CA GLN A 137 -15.16 7.17 -1.80
C GLN A 137 -14.42 5.96 -2.39
N LEU A 138 -15.15 4.99 -2.93
CA LEU A 138 -14.57 3.86 -3.64
C LEU A 138 -13.91 4.29 -4.94
N GLU A 139 -14.58 5.14 -5.72
CA GLU A 139 -14.03 5.69 -6.96
C GLU A 139 -12.71 6.45 -6.69
N LEU A 140 -12.70 7.34 -5.68
CA LEU A 140 -11.49 8.05 -5.24
C LEU A 140 -10.35 7.09 -4.91
N MET A 141 -10.64 6.03 -4.16
CA MET A 141 -9.62 5.06 -3.75
C MET A 141 -9.15 4.16 -4.90
N VAL A 142 -10.03 3.83 -5.84
CA VAL A 142 -9.65 3.13 -7.08
C VAL A 142 -8.71 3.99 -7.91
N GLU A 143 -9.08 5.26 -8.16
CA GLU A 143 -8.24 6.20 -8.90
C GLU A 143 -6.87 6.35 -8.21
N TYR A 144 -6.88 6.54 -6.89
CA TYR A 144 -5.67 6.62 -6.10
C TYR A 144 -4.77 5.40 -6.28
N VAL A 145 -5.29 4.19 -6.08
CA VAL A 145 -4.51 2.95 -6.20
C VAL A 145 -3.97 2.79 -7.63
N ARG A 146 -4.79 2.98 -8.66
CA ARG A 146 -4.35 2.87 -10.06
C ARG A 146 -3.20 3.82 -10.37
N LYS A 147 -3.34 5.06 -9.93
CA LYS A 147 -2.35 6.13 -10.12
C LYS A 147 -1.05 5.85 -9.37
N GLN A 148 -1.12 5.39 -8.12
CA GLN A 148 0.07 5.03 -7.36
C GLN A 148 0.78 3.82 -7.97
N MET A 149 0.03 2.76 -8.32
CA MET A 149 0.59 1.57 -8.94
C MET A 149 1.31 1.89 -10.24
N GLN A 150 0.70 2.71 -11.12
CA GLN A 150 1.33 3.17 -12.34
C GLN A 150 2.63 3.95 -12.06
N TYR A 151 2.62 4.85 -11.08
CA TYR A 151 3.79 5.66 -10.73
C TYR A 151 4.93 4.81 -10.14
N ILE A 152 4.60 3.91 -9.21
CA ILE A 152 5.58 3.07 -8.50
C ILE A 152 6.17 2.01 -9.43
N ASP A 153 5.37 1.44 -10.33
CA ASP A 153 5.84 0.48 -11.33
C ASP A 153 6.90 1.09 -12.26
N ALA A 154 6.80 2.39 -12.54
CA ALA A 154 7.77 3.12 -13.34
C ALA A 154 9.10 3.46 -12.62
N LEU A 155 9.21 3.21 -11.31
CA LEU A 155 10.44 3.47 -10.55
C LEU A 155 11.52 2.40 -10.81
N ASP A 156 12.78 2.81 -10.80
CA ASP A 156 13.91 1.90 -10.95
C ASP A 156 14.08 0.99 -9.73
N GLY A 157 14.12 -0.32 -9.98
CA GLY A 157 14.12 -1.32 -8.91
C GLY A 157 15.45 -1.43 -8.17
N GLU A 158 16.56 -1.23 -8.87
CA GLU A 158 17.90 -1.25 -8.26
C GLU A 158 18.10 -0.01 -7.39
N ASP A 159 17.62 1.16 -7.82
CA ASP A 159 17.59 2.35 -6.97
C ASP A 159 16.73 2.13 -5.72
N LEU A 160 15.53 1.58 -5.86
CA LEU A 160 14.67 1.26 -4.72
C LEU A 160 15.34 0.27 -3.75
N LEU A 161 16.06 -0.74 -4.24
CA LEU A 161 16.83 -1.67 -3.41
C LEU A 161 17.96 -0.99 -2.61
N LEU A 162 18.47 0.13 -3.09
CA LEU A 162 19.54 0.91 -2.47
C LEU A 162 19.02 2.00 -1.52
N THR A 163 17.99 2.73 -1.94
CA THR A 163 17.50 3.93 -1.27
C THR A 163 16.32 3.62 -0.36
N GLY A 164 15.42 2.76 -0.82
CA GLY A 164 14.10 2.54 -0.23
C GLY A 164 13.17 3.74 -0.36
N GLU A 165 13.49 4.71 -1.22
CA GLU A 165 12.76 5.96 -1.27
C GLU A 165 11.54 5.88 -2.19
N VAL A 166 10.36 5.92 -1.59
CA VAL A 166 9.09 5.99 -2.33
C VAL A 166 8.44 7.35 -2.04
N LYS A 167 7.99 8.02 -3.11
CA LYS A 167 7.19 9.23 -3.02
C LYS A 167 5.76 8.89 -3.38
N TRP A 168 4.82 9.33 -2.56
CA TRP A 168 3.40 9.12 -2.82
C TRP A 168 2.84 10.32 -3.56
N ARG A 169 2.07 10.05 -4.61
CA ARG A 169 1.23 11.08 -5.22
C ARG A 169 0.11 11.49 -4.25
N PRO A 170 -0.45 12.71 -4.34
CA PRO A 170 -1.51 13.15 -3.42
C PRO A 170 -2.76 12.27 -3.53
N LEU A 171 -3.63 12.24 -2.51
CA LEU A 171 -4.88 11.48 -2.57
C LEU A 171 -5.77 12.03 -3.69
N VAL A 172 -5.99 13.35 -3.69
CA VAL A 172 -6.71 14.07 -4.74
C VAL A 172 -5.70 14.79 -5.65
N GLU A 173 -5.79 14.58 -6.96
CA GLU A 173 -5.00 15.37 -7.93
C GLU A 173 -5.69 16.71 -8.20
N GLU A 174 -4.99 17.82 -7.95
CA GLU A 174 -5.48 19.15 -8.32
C GLU A 174 -5.35 19.43 -9.83
N ASN A 175 -4.49 18.68 -10.54
CA ASN A 175 -4.23 18.88 -11.95
C ASN A 175 -4.33 17.57 -12.74
N ALA A 176 -5.39 17.44 -13.55
CA ALA A 176 -5.68 16.24 -14.36
C ALA A 176 -4.58 15.85 -15.36
N GLN A 177 -3.64 16.77 -15.67
CA GLN A 177 -2.51 16.51 -16.57
C GLN A 177 -1.38 15.70 -15.91
N SER A 178 -1.40 15.48 -14.59
CA SER A 178 -0.42 14.65 -13.88
C SER A 178 -0.70 13.15 -14.04
N ILE A 179 -1.88 12.76 -14.56
CA ILE A 179 -2.21 11.37 -14.87
C ILE A 179 -1.27 10.93 -15.98
N VAL A 180 -0.35 10.00 -15.67
CA VAL A 180 0.58 9.49 -16.67
C VAL A 180 -0.26 8.79 -17.73
N LYS A 181 -0.16 9.23 -18.98
CA LYS A 181 -0.89 8.58 -20.08
C LYS A 181 -0.50 7.11 -20.10
N VAL A 182 -1.50 6.23 -20.08
CA VAL A 182 -1.31 4.79 -20.24
C VAL A 182 -0.49 4.58 -21.51
N VAL A 183 0.72 4.03 -21.37
CA VAL A 183 1.52 3.63 -22.52
C VAL A 183 0.77 2.47 -23.17
N ALA A 184 0.08 2.74 -24.28
CA ALA A 184 -0.58 1.70 -25.04
C ALA A 184 0.49 0.68 -25.48
N PRO A 185 0.22 -0.63 -25.38
CA PRO A 185 1.16 -1.64 -25.85
C PRO A 185 1.43 -1.39 -27.34
N THR A 186 2.69 -1.10 -27.69
CA THR A 186 3.15 -1.10 -29.08
C THR A 186 3.21 -2.55 -29.54
N TYR A 187 2.10 -3.06 -30.07
CA TYR A 187 2.13 -4.25 -30.90
C TYR A 187 2.86 -3.87 -32.18
N ASN A 188 4.09 -4.37 -32.34
CA ASN A 188 4.76 -4.34 -33.62
C ASN A 188 4.07 -5.39 -34.50
N ASP A 189 3.14 -4.96 -35.35
CA ASP A 189 2.49 -5.79 -36.39
C ASP A 189 3.46 -6.27 -37.50
N ALA A 190 4.76 -6.41 -37.20
CA ALA A 190 5.78 -6.91 -38.13
C ALA A 190 5.89 -8.45 -38.11
N GLY A 191 4.78 -9.16 -37.88
CA GLY A 191 4.79 -10.60 -37.64
C GLY A 191 3.50 -11.32 -38.02
N LEU A 192 2.96 -11.05 -39.21
CA LEU A 192 2.09 -11.96 -39.97
C LEU A 192 2.46 -11.93 -41.45
#